data_AF-A0A7W1IP95-F1
#
_entry.id   AF-A0A7W1IP95-F1
#
_cell.length_a   1.000
_cell.length_b   1.000
_cell.length_c   1.000
_cell.angle_alpha   90.00
_cell.angle_beta   90.00
_cell.angle_gamma   90.00
#
_symmetry.space_group_name_H-M   'P 1'
#
loop_
_entity.id
_entity.type
_entity.pdbx_description
1 polymer ?
#
loop_
_entity_poly.entity_id
_entity_poly.type
_entity_poly.pdbx_seq_one_letter_code
_entity_poly.pdbx_strand_id
1 'polypeptide(L)'
;MGAFTIISDTNATQSSLKSLYEYLSDFENFGHILPDDKVENFQYTETECSFDIKGITSMKIKKIDTKPYEFILFSSEGLAKFNFSLKAFFIGESSEKGECKIELMGSLNPFIKAMAEKPLTALTNSMSLKLSQLKLK
;
A
#
# COMPACT_ATOMS: atom_id res chain seq x y z
N MET A 1 14.28 10.66 -15.74
CA MET A 1 13.49 10.05 -14.66
C MET A 1 12.53 9.06 -15.31
N GLY A 2 12.60 7.78 -14.93
CA GLY A 2 11.71 6.75 -15.49
C GLY A 2 10.49 6.61 -14.59
N ALA A 3 9.31 6.98 -15.09
CA ALA A 3 8.07 6.64 -14.41
C ALA A 3 7.86 5.12 -14.46
N PHE A 4 7.33 4.55 -13.38
CA PHE A 4 6.96 3.14 -13.32
C PHE A 4 5.65 2.99 -12.58
N THR A 5 4.90 1.97 -12.97
CA THR A 5 3.64 1.59 -12.35
C THR A 5 3.68 0.09 -12.12
N ILE A 6 3.45 -0.31 -10.88
CA ILE A 6 3.35 -1.70 -10.44
C ILE A 6 1.92 -1.88 -9.95
N ILE A 7 1.18 -2.79 -10.57
CA ILE A 7 -0.20 -3.11 -10.17
C ILE A 7 -0.16 -4.51 -9.60
N SER A 8 -0.70 -4.67 -8.40
CA SER A 8 -0.86 -5.97 -7.77
C SER A 8 -2.04 -6.75 -8.36
N ASP A 9 -2.07 -8.05 -8.06
CA ASP A 9 -3.21 -8.89 -8.37
C ASP A 9 -4.49 -8.37 -7.71
N THR A 10 -5.60 -8.43 -8.45
CA THR A 10 -6.93 -8.11 -7.93
C THR A 10 -7.42 -9.28 -7.09
N ASN A 11 -7.75 -9.02 -5.83
CA ASN A 11 -8.21 -10.04 -4.90
C ASN A 11 -9.63 -9.72 -4.41
N ALA A 12 -10.50 -10.74 -4.40
CA ALA A 12 -11.85 -10.63 -3.87
C ALA A 12 -11.82 -10.52 -2.34
N THR A 13 -12.47 -9.49 -1.80
CA THR A 13 -12.44 -9.18 -0.38
C THR A 13 -13.39 -10.07 0.41
N GLN A 14 -12.99 -10.47 1.63
CA GLN A 14 -13.88 -11.21 2.53
C GLN A 14 -14.81 -10.30 3.34
N SER A 15 -14.38 -9.05 3.58
CA SER A 15 -15.17 -8.01 4.24
C SER A 15 -15.67 -6.97 3.24
N SER A 16 -16.59 -6.13 3.71
CA SER A 16 -17.12 -5.02 2.93
C SER A 16 -16.03 -4.00 2.60
N LEU A 17 -16.12 -3.39 1.43
CA LEU A 17 -15.16 -2.35 1.02
C LEU A 17 -15.16 -1.17 2.00
N LYS A 18 -16.30 -0.87 2.61
CA LYS A 18 -16.43 0.10 3.70
C LYS A 18 -15.54 -0.23 4.89
N SER A 19 -15.67 -1.42 5.46
CA SER A 19 -14.86 -1.80 6.61
C SER A 19 -13.38 -1.82 6.26
N LEU A 20 -13.02 -2.29 5.06
CA LEU A 20 -11.63 -2.28 4.60
C LEU A 20 -11.08 -0.88 4.40
N TYR A 21 -11.89 0.04 3.85
CA TYR A 21 -11.53 1.44 3.70
C TYR A 21 -11.31 2.10 5.06
N GLU A 22 -12.23 1.89 6.02
CA GLU A 22 -12.08 2.42 7.38
C GLU A 22 -10.83 1.85 8.06
N TYR A 23 -10.56 0.56 7.86
CA TYR A 23 -9.36 -0.12 8.37
C TYR A 23 -8.07 0.44 7.77
N LEU A 24 -8.01 0.64 6.44
CA LEU A 24 -6.88 1.28 5.75
C LEU A 24 -6.82 2.80 5.97
N SER A 25 -7.87 3.44 6.49
CA SER A 25 -7.81 4.86 6.82
C SER A 25 -7.00 5.09 8.10
N ASP A 26 -6.88 4.05 8.93
CA ASP A 26 -6.16 4.04 10.20
C ASP A 26 -4.77 3.44 10.04
N PHE A 27 -3.74 4.21 10.38
CA PHE A 27 -2.35 3.77 10.28
C PHE A 27 -1.95 2.75 11.35
N GLU A 28 -2.68 2.63 12.45
CA GLU A 28 -2.43 1.57 13.43
C GLU A 28 -2.60 0.18 12.78
N ASN A 29 -3.63 0.07 11.94
CA ASN A 29 -3.97 -1.14 11.22
C ASN A 29 -3.01 -1.47 10.06
N PHE A 30 -2.24 -0.48 9.58
CA PHE A 30 -1.25 -0.70 8.53
C PHE A 30 -0.21 -1.74 8.91
N GLY A 31 0.18 -1.81 10.18
CA GLY A 31 1.13 -2.83 10.67
C GLY A 31 0.65 -4.25 10.38
N HIS A 32 -0.66 -4.50 10.45
CA HIS A 32 -1.24 -5.82 10.16
C HIS A 32 -1.30 -6.14 8.67
N ILE A 33 -1.51 -5.13 7.81
CA ILE A 33 -1.59 -5.25 6.36
C ILE A 33 -0.20 -5.37 5.75
N LEU A 34 0.78 -4.70 6.35
CA LEU A 34 2.16 -4.82 5.93
C LEU A 34 2.68 -6.23 6.26
N PRO A 35 3.44 -6.85 5.34
CA PRO A 35 4.03 -8.15 5.59
C PRO A 35 5.27 -8.03 6.50
N ASP A 36 5.17 -8.47 7.77
CA ASP A 36 6.29 -8.54 8.75
C ASP A 36 7.53 -9.31 8.25
N ASP A 37 7.33 -10.20 7.28
CA ASP A 37 8.43 -10.90 6.61
C ASP A 37 9.28 -9.94 5.75
N LYS A 38 8.67 -8.91 5.16
CA LYS A 38 9.32 -7.95 4.24
C LYS A 38 9.62 -6.59 4.86
N VAL A 39 8.85 -6.18 5.87
CA VAL A 39 9.06 -4.89 6.55
C VAL A 39 9.43 -5.08 8.01
N GLU A 40 10.18 -4.13 8.56
CA GLU A 40 10.58 -4.05 9.96
C GLU A 40 10.51 -2.59 10.45
N ASN A 41 10.62 -2.37 11.77
CA ASN A 41 10.55 -1.03 12.39
C ASN A 41 9.34 -0.17 11.97
N PHE A 42 8.17 -0.80 11.79
CA PHE A 42 6.94 -0.07 11.48
C PHE A 42 6.62 0.95 12.58
N GLN A 43 6.53 2.20 12.19
CA GLN A 43 6.16 3.34 13.01
C GLN A 43 5.05 4.10 12.29
N TYR A 44 4.06 4.56 13.03
CA TYR A 44 2.98 5.36 12.48
C TYR A 44 2.71 6.59 13.35
N THR A 45 2.17 7.61 12.72
CA THR A 45 1.60 8.80 13.34
C THR A 45 0.16 8.96 12.84
N GLU A 46 -0.53 10.02 13.25
CA GLU A 46 -1.88 10.31 12.78
C GLU A 46 -1.98 10.54 11.26
N THR A 47 -0.89 10.94 10.60
CA THR A 47 -0.91 11.40 9.20
C THR A 47 0.09 10.68 8.28
N GLU A 48 1.08 10.00 8.85
CA GLU A 48 2.16 9.33 8.12
C GLU A 48 2.56 8.01 8.79
N CYS A 49 3.14 7.11 8.01
CA CYS A 49 3.77 5.90 8.52
C CYS A 49 5.14 5.67 7.88
N SER A 50 6.03 5.04 8.63
CA SER A 50 7.40 4.72 8.26
C SER A 50 7.69 3.26 8.54
N PHE A 51 8.37 2.58 7.63
CA PHE A 51 8.74 1.18 7.77
C PHE A 51 10.00 0.89 6.97
N ASP A 52 10.84 0.02 7.49
CA ASP A 52 12.06 -0.43 6.84
C ASP A 52 11.76 -1.64 5.97
N ILE A 53 11.96 -1.52 4.66
CA ILE A 53 11.89 -2.69 3.77
C ILE A 53 13.21 -3.45 3.90
N LYS A 54 13.12 -4.71 4.36
CA LYS A 54 14.26 -5.61 4.48
C LYS A 54 15.05 -5.69 3.16
N GLY A 55 16.30 -5.25 3.20
CA GLY A 55 17.21 -5.29 2.07
C GLY A 55 17.13 -4.11 1.09
N ILE A 56 16.33 -3.06 1.35
CA ILE A 56 16.32 -1.83 0.54
C ILE A 56 16.68 -0.61 1.39
N THR A 57 15.70 -0.07 2.12
CA THR A 57 15.81 1.20 2.86
C THR A 57 14.54 1.44 3.69
N SER A 58 14.62 2.40 4.61
CA SER A 58 13.48 2.98 5.33
C SER A 58 12.56 3.73 4.36
N MET A 59 11.32 3.28 4.24
CA MET A 59 10.25 3.98 3.55
C MET A 59 9.44 4.82 4.54
N LYS A 60 9.13 6.04 4.13
CA LYS A 60 8.13 6.86 4.81
C LYS A 60 7.07 7.25 3.80
N ILE A 61 5.81 7.03 4.13
CA ILE A 61 4.65 7.37 3.31
C ILE A 61 3.68 8.21 4.14
N LYS A 62 2.97 9.10 3.47
CA LYS A 62 1.90 9.90 4.05
C LYS A 62 0.64 9.78 3.22
N LYS A 63 -0.52 9.86 3.86
CA LYS A 63 -1.81 9.87 3.18
C LYS A 63 -2.00 11.25 2.54
N ILE A 64 -2.13 11.30 1.22
CA ILE A 64 -2.28 12.57 0.48
C ILE A 64 -3.68 12.79 -0.05
N ASP A 65 -4.42 11.72 -0.36
CA ASP A 65 -5.78 11.82 -0.85
C ASP A 65 -6.54 10.55 -0.52
N THR A 66 -7.82 10.66 -0.16
CA THR A 66 -8.66 9.51 0.16
C THR A 66 -10.04 9.73 -0.39
N LYS A 67 -10.58 8.73 -1.09
CA LYS A 67 -11.95 8.73 -1.57
C LYS A 67 -12.71 7.57 -0.94
N PRO A 68 -13.74 7.85 -0.11
CA PRO A 68 -14.46 6.82 0.62
C PRO A 68 -14.96 5.73 -0.32
N TYR A 69 -14.56 4.49 0.01
CA TYR A 69 -14.97 3.25 -0.69
C TYR A 69 -14.48 3.11 -2.13
N GLU A 70 -13.65 4.03 -2.62
CA GLU A 70 -13.10 3.98 -3.98
C GLU A 70 -11.58 3.80 -3.96
N PHE A 71 -10.86 4.69 -3.27
CA PHE A 71 -9.40 4.58 -3.21
C PHE A 71 -8.77 5.34 -2.05
N ILE A 72 -7.55 4.96 -1.70
CA ILE A 72 -6.70 5.70 -0.77
C ILE A 72 -5.34 5.88 -1.42
N LEU A 73 -4.88 7.13 -1.54
CA LEU A 73 -3.63 7.51 -2.14
C LEU A 73 -2.64 7.97 -1.06
N PHE A 74 -1.51 7.28 -1.03
CA PHE A 74 -0.35 7.57 -0.22
C PHE A 74 0.77 8.07 -1.12
N SER A 75 1.59 8.97 -0.59
CA SER A 75 2.78 9.48 -1.25
C SER A 75 3.99 9.28 -0.35
N SER A 76 5.11 8.90 -0.93
CA SER A 76 6.36 8.76 -0.21
C SER A 76 6.94 10.12 0.17
N GLU A 77 7.44 10.25 1.39
CA GLU A 77 8.09 11.46 1.89
C GLU A 77 9.47 11.13 2.46
N GLY A 78 10.44 12.03 2.28
CA GLY A 78 11.76 11.91 2.92
C GLY A 78 12.85 11.15 2.14
N LEU A 79 12.52 10.46 1.04
CA LEU A 79 13.54 9.87 0.17
C LEU A 79 13.87 10.81 -1.00
N ALA A 80 14.93 11.61 -0.87
CA ALA A 80 15.37 12.57 -1.89
C ALA A 80 15.63 11.97 -3.29
N LYS A 81 15.76 10.64 -3.40
CA LYS A 81 15.98 9.90 -4.67
C LYS A 81 14.91 8.86 -4.98
N PHE A 82 13.87 8.73 -4.14
CA PHE A 82 12.88 7.67 -4.25
C PHE A 82 11.47 8.23 -4.03
N ASN A 83 10.84 8.69 -5.12
CA ASN A 83 9.49 9.23 -5.10
C ASN A 83 8.51 8.20 -5.69
N PHE A 84 7.56 7.73 -4.88
CA PHE A 84 6.47 6.88 -5.30
C PHE A 84 5.18 7.27 -4.58
N SER A 85 4.07 6.83 -5.14
CA SER A 85 2.72 6.98 -4.67
C SER A 85 2.08 5.61 -4.67
N LEU A 86 1.47 5.23 -3.57
CA LEU A 86 0.76 3.97 -3.43
C LEU A 86 -0.72 4.26 -3.37
N LYS A 87 -1.49 3.68 -4.29
CA LYS A 87 -2.92 3.85 -4.42
C LYS A 87 -3.61 2.51 -4.17
N ALA A 88 -4.30 2.39 -3.04
CA ALA A 88 -5.20 1.27 -2.80
C ALA A 88 -6.53 1.56 -3.49
N PHE A 89 -7.01 0.65 -4.32
CA PHE A 89 -8.30 0.72 -4.98
C PHE A 89 -9.25 -0.32 -4.43
N PHE A 90 -10.51 0.07 -4.33
CA PHE A 90 -11.64 -0.74 -3.94
C PHE A 90 -12.65 -0.69 -5.07
N ILE A 91 -13.03 -1.86 -5.58
CA ILE A 91 -13.88 -2.02 -6.77
C ILE A 91 -15.12 -2.81 -6.33
N GLY A 92 -16.29 -2.21 -6.47
CA GLY A 92 -17.57 -2.82 -6.09
C GLY A 92 -18.41 -1.90 -5.23
N GLU A 93 -19.40 -2.48 -4.54
CA GLU A 93 -20.29 -1.74 -3.65
C GLU A 93 -19.73 -1.65 -2.23
N SER A 94 -19.82 -0.47 -1.62
CA SER A 94 -19.24 -0.16 -0.31
C SER A 94 -19.70 -1.10 0.80
N SER A 95 -20.98 -1.49 0.78
CA SER A 95 -21.61 -2.34 1.80
C SER A 95 -21.42 -3.83 1.55
N GLU A 96 -20.90 -4.22 0.39
CA GLU A 96 -20.75 -5.62 0.01
C GLU A 96 -19.27 -5.98 -0.16
N LYS A 97 -19.03 -7.29 -0.34
CA LYS A 97 -17.72 -7.78 -0.74
C LYS A 97 -17.47 -7.32 -2.17
N GLY A 98 -16.25 -6.89 -2.44
CA GLY A 98 -15.85 -6.47 -3.77
C GLY A 98 -14.48 -7.01 -4.08
N GLU A 99 -13.73 -6.21 -4.79
CA GLU A 99 -12.36 -6.50 -5.17
C GLU A 99 -11.45 -5.38 -4.68
N CYS A 100 -10.26 -5.73 -4.22
CA CYS A 100 -9.23 -4.76 -3.89
C CYS A 100 -7.99 -4.99 -4.74
N LYS A 101 -7.31 -3.90 -5.07
CA LYS A 101 -5.99 -3.92 -5.71
C LYS A 101 -5.14 -2.78 -5.18
N ILE A 102 -3.84 -2.99 -5.11
CA ILE A 102 -2.85 -1.96 -4.80
C ILE A 102 -2.09 -1.60 -6.07
N GLU A 103 -1.97 -0.31 -6.34
CA GLU A 103 -1.19 0.25 -7.44
C GLU A 103 -0.08 1.14 -6.88
N LEU A 104 1.15 0.92 -7.28
CA LEU A 104 2.31 1.72 -6.88
C LEU A 104 2.85 2.41 -8.12
N MET A 105 2.74 3.74 -8.15
CA MET A 105 3.22 4.60 -9.22
C MET A 105 4.41 5.40 -8.70
N GLY A 106 5.50 5.50 -9.42
CA GLY A 106 6.61 6.34 -8.96
C GLY A 106 7.53 6.78 -10.07
N SER A 107 8.56 7.52 -9.68
CA SER A 107 9.61 7.99 -10.56
C SER A 107 10.95 7.67 -9.93
N LEU A 108 11.62 6.66 -10.48
CA LEU A 108 12.92 6.18 -10.00
C LEU A 108 13.97 6.23 -11.10
N ASN A 109 15.23 6.22 -10.67
CA ASN A 109 16.31 5.91 -11.59
C ASN A 109 16.21 4.44 -12.04
N PRO A 110 16.45 4.13 -13.33
CA PRO A 110 16.28 2.78 -13.88
C PRO A 110 17.03 1.69 -13.10
N PHE A 111 18.19 2.03 -12.56
CA PHE A 111 19.00 1.13 -11.75
C PHE A 111 18.33 0.75 -10.42
N ILE A 112 17.83 1.75 -9.67
CA ILE A 112 17.10 1.54 -8.42
C ILE A 112 15.77 0.85 -8.69
N LYS A 113 15.09 1.22 -9.79
CA LYS A 113 13.85 0.58 -10.23
C LYS A 113 14.06 -0.93 -10.38
N ALA A 114 15.05 -1.39 -11.13
CA ALA A 114 15.25 -2.83 -11.34
C ALA A 114 15.52 -3.61 -10.03
N MET A 115 16.17 -2.96 -9.05
CA MET A 115 16.46 -3.56 -7.74
C MET A 115 15.22 -3.56 -6.81
N ALA A 116 14.44 -2.47 -6.83
CA ALA A 116 13.28 -2.28 -5.97
C ALA A 116 11.99 -2.87 -6.57
N GLU A 117 11.89 -3.03 -7.89
CA GLU A 117 10.67 -3.48 -8.57
C GLU A 117 10.22 -4.86 -8.07
N LYS A 118 11.15 -5.82 -7.91
CA LYS A 118 10.86 -7.13 -7.34
C LYS A 118 10.26 -7.05 -5.91
N PRO A 119 10.95 -6.47 -4.92
CA PRO A 119 10.42 -6.38 -3.56
C PRO A 119 9.18 -5.47 -3.45
N LEU A 120 9.07 -4.41 -4.25
CA LEU A 120 7.86 -3.57 -4.31
C LEU A 120 6.64 -4.33 -4.87
N THR A 121 6.85 -5.13 -5.93
CA THR A 121 5.80 -5.99 -6.49
C THR A 121 5.38 -7.05 -5.46
N ALA A 122 6.34 -7.67 -4.78
CA ALA A 122 6.04 -8.63 -3.72
C ALA A 122 5.30 -7.98 -2.54
N LEU A 123 5.65 -6.74 -2.18
CA LEU A 123 5.00 -5.97 -1.11
C LEU A 123 3.56 -5.61 -1.49
N THR A 124 3.33 -5.03 -2.66
CA THR A 124 1.99 -4.66 -3.14
C THR A 124 1.07 -5.88 -3.27
N ASN A 125 1.57 -7.01 -3.82
CA ASN A 125 0.81 -8.26 -3.86
C ASN A 125 0.50 -8.81 -2.47
N SER A 126 1.47 -8.76 -1.54
CA SER A 126 1.23 -9.21 -0.16
C SER A 126 0.21 -8.34 0.56
N MET A 127 0.23 -7.02 0.34
CA MET A 127 -0.74 -6.08 0.90
C MET A 127 -2.14 -6.33 0.33
N SER A 128 -2.29 -6.45 -0.99
CA SER A 128 -3.58 -6.77 -1.64
C SER A 128 -4.15 -8.09 -1.10
N LEU A 129 -3.30 -9.12 -1.00
CA LEU A 129 -3.69 -10.42 -0.48
C LEU A 129 -4.11 -10.33 1.00
N LYS A 130 -3.29 -9.74 1.86
CA LYS A 130 -3.62 -9.58 3.29
C LYS A 130 -4.92 -8.80 3.47
N LEU A 131 -5.08 -7.70 2.73
CA LEU A 131 -6.29 -6.88 2.77
C LEU A 131 -7.54 -7.69 2.37
N SER A 132 -7.46 -8.49 1.32
CA SER A 132 -8.56 -9.36 0.89
C SER A 132 -8.91 -10.45 1.91
N GLN A 133 -7.93 -10.90 2.69
CA GLN A 133 -8.08 -11.92 3.71
C GLN A 133 -8.59 -11.39 5.05
N LEU A 134 -8.56 -10.07 5.27
CA LEU A 134 -9.10 -9.47 6.49
C LEU A 134 -10.60 -9.75 6.61
N LYS A 135 -10.96 -10.32 7.76
CA LYS A 135 -12.34 -10.56 8.18
C LYS A 135 -12.72 -9.57 9.27
N LEU A 136 -12.98 -8.35 8.84
CA LEU A 136 -13.61 -7.31 9.65
C LEU A 136 -15.09 -7.71 9.82
N LYS A 137 -15.52 -7.83 11.08
CA LYS A 137 -16.89 -8.20 11.48
C LYS A 137 -17.81 -6.99 11.51
#